data_AF-A0A423HT01-F1
#
_entry.id   AF-A0A423HT01-F1
#
_cell.length_a   1.000
_cell.length_b   1.000
_cell.length_c   1.000
_cell.angle_alpha   90.00
_cell.angle_beta   90.00
_cell.angle_gamma   90.00
#
_symmetry.space_group_name_H-M   'P 1'
#
loop_
_entity.id
_entity.type
_entity.pdbx_description
1 polymer ?
#
loop_
_entity_poly.entity_id
_entity_poly.type
_entity_poly.pdbx_seq_one_letter_code
_entity_poly.pdbx_strand_id
1 'polypeptide(L)'
;MKPIVLCCLGLLVLPLTAHALDGPSSPQQAETEGWLQLQSSNKAASQKPQTSTATERELSMQRWLKSYEHEIPQFFDQDQGGTVSSGSGG
;
A
#
# COMPACT_ATOMS: atom_id res chain seq x y z
N MET A 1 12.65 -35.89 38.89
CA MET A 1 11.49 -35.90 37.97
C MET A 1 10.41 -34.89 38.35
N LYS A 2 9.94 -34.83 39.60
CA LYS A 2 9.00 -33.80 40.09
C LYS A 2 9.39 -32.32 39.81
N PRO A 3 10.64 -31.88 40.05
CA PRO A 3 11.00 -30.46 39.90
C PRO A 3 11.10 -30.00 38.44
N ILE A 4 11.53 -30.90 37.54
CA ILE A 4 11.58 -30.63 36.10
C ILE A 4 10.17 -30.46 35.55
N VAL A 5 9.23 -31.33 35.95
CA VAL A 5 7.83 -31.22 35.55
C VAL A 5 7.21 -29.91 36.04
N LEU A 6 7.48 -29.51 37.29
CA LEU A 6 7.02 -28.21 37.82
C LEU A 6 7.62 -27.02 37.05
N CYS A 7 8.90 -27.08 36.69
CA CYS A 7 9.57 -26.05 35.91
C CYS A 7 8.99 -25.94 34.49
N CYS A 8 8.77 -27.07 33.81
CA CYS A 8 8.13 -27.10 32.50
C CYS A 8 6.69 -26.55 32.54
N LEU A 9 5.94 -26.87 33.59
CA LEU A 9 4.57 -26.38 33.76
C LEU A 9 4.54 -24.87 34.01
N GLY A 10 5.52 -24.33 34.75
CA GLY A 10 5.72 -22.89 34.90
C GLY A 10 6.03 -22.19 33.56
N LEU A 11 6.93 -22.76 32.76
CA LEU A 11 7.28 -22.24 31.42
C LEU A 11 6.08 -22.22 30.46
N LEU A 12 5.15 -23.17 30.60
CA LEU A 12 3.92 -23.24 29.79
C LEU A 12 2.88 -22.18 30.15
N VAL A 13 2.94 -21.60 31.36
CA VAL A 13 1.99 -20.57 31.85
C VAL A 13 2.49 -19.15 31.54
N LEU A 14 3.77 -18.94 31.22
CA LEU A 14 4.33 -17.64 30.84
C LEU A 14 3.54 -16.87 29.74
N PRO A 15 3.05 -17.49 28.66
CA PRO A 15 2.33 -16.74 27.62
C PRO A 15 0.92 -16.29 28.05
N LEU A 16 0.35 -16.80 29.15
CA LEU A 16 -0.98 -16.37 29.62
C LEU A 16 -1.00 -14.92 30.12
N THR A 17 0.16 -14.34 30.46
CA THR A 17 0.26 -12.94 30.90
C THR A 17 0.53 -11.98 29.74
N ALA A 18 0.71 -12.49 28.51
CA ALA A 18 0.89 -11.66 27.33
C ALA A 18 -0.46 -11.16 26.83
N HIS A 19 -0.98 -10.12 27.46
CA HIS A 19 -2.12 -9.38 26.94
C HIS A 19 -1.63 -8.42 25.84
N ALA A 20 -2.38 -8.35 24.74
CA ALA A 20 -2.21 -7.27 23.77
C ALA A 20 -2.49 -5.94 24.48
N LEU A 21 -1.70 -4.92 24.18
CA LEU A 21 -1.97 -3.56 24.68
C LEU A 21 -3.20 -3.02 23.95
N ASP A 22 -4.23 -2.62 24.71
CA ASP A 22 -5.53 -2.15 24.20
C ASP A 22 -5.49 -0.69 23.70
N GLY A 23 -4.52 -0.36 22.84
CA GLY A 23 -4.58 0.88 22.07
C GLY A 23 -3.25 1.61 21.85
N PRO A 24 -3.30 2.72 21.10
CA PRO A 24 -2.12 3.45 20.66
C PRO A 24 -1.41 4.07 21.87
N SER A 25 -0.14 3.72 22.06
CA SER A 25 0.68 4.24 23.18
C SER A 25 1.09 5.71 23.01
N SER A 26 0.71 6.34 21.89
CA SER A 26 0.92 7.76 21.58
C SER A 26 -0.08 8.28 20.53
N PRO A 27 -0.33 9.59 20.46
CA PRO A 27 -1.19 10.18 19.43
C PRO A 27 -0.74 9.87 17.99
N GLN A 28 0.57 9.80 17.73
CA GLN A 28 1.13 9.49 16.41
C GLN A 28 0.85 8.05 15.98
N GLN A 29 0.84 7.11 16.94
CA GLN A 29 0.44 5.74 16.67
C GLN A 29 -1.07 5.63 16.42
N ALA A 30 -1.90 6.46 17.06
CA ALA A 30 -3.35 6.46 16.84
C ALA A 30 -3.71 6.85 15.40
N GLU A 31 -3.02 7.84 14.84
CA GLU A 31 -3.19 8.22 13.42
C GLU A 31 -2.77 7.07 12.50
N THR A 32 -1.60 6.48 12.77
CA THR A 32 -1.08 5.35 11.98
C THR A 32 -2.01 4.14 12.04
N GLU A 33 -2.51 3.80 13.22
CA GLU A 33 -3.46 2.71 13.41
C GLU A 33 -4.79 3.00 12.70
N GLY A 34 -5.26 4.26 12.73
CA GLY A 34 -6.42 4.70 11.96
C GLY A 34 -6.25 4.48 10.46
N TRP A 35 -5.08 4.77 9.90
CA TRP A 35 -4.76 4.50 8.49
C TRP A 35 -4.70 3.00 8.18
N LEU A 36 -4.10 2.20 9.06
CA LEU A 36 -4.02 0.74 8.90
C LEU A 36 -5.41 0.08 8.94
N GLN A 37 -6.27 0.53 9.87
CA GLN A 37 -7.66 0.08 9.96
C GLN A 37 -8.49 0.53 8.74
N LEU A 38 -8.26 1.75 8.24
CA LEU A 38 -8.94 2.23 7.02
C LEU A 38 -8.56 1.38 5.81
N GLN A 39 -7.27 1.07 5.66
CA GLN A 39 -6.76 0.25 4.56
C GLN A 39 -7.30 -1.18 4.62
N SER A 40 -7.30 -1.81 5.79
CA SER A 40 -7.79 -3.19 5.95
C SER A 40 -9.31 -3.31 5.83
N SER A 41 -10.05 -2.31 6.31
CA SER A 41 -11.52 -2.31 6.29
C SER A 41 -12.13 -2.11 4.91
N ASN A 42 -11.32 -1.72 3.91
CA ASN A 42 -11.76 -1.47 2.54
C ASN A 42 -12.90 -0.42 2.41
N LYS A 43 -13.16 0.36 3.48
CA LYS A 43 -14.25 1.33 3.54
C LYS A 43 -14.04 2.56 2.65
N ALA A 44 -12.78 2.88 2.34
CA ALA A 44 -12.39 3.98 1.47
C ALA A 44 -12.07 3.53 0.03
N ALA A 45 -12.39 2.29 -0.35
CA ALA A 45 -12.25 1.90 -1.75
C ALA A 45 -13.14 2.74 -2.66
N SER A 46 -12.63 3.01 -3.86
CA SER A 46 -13.40 3.67 -4.92
C SER A 46 -14.69 2.89 -5.20
N GLN A 47 -15.81 3.61 -5.26
CA GLN A 47 -17.10 3.04 -5.68
C GLN A 47 -17.14 2.68 -7.17
N LYS A 48 -16.12 3.04 -7.94
CA LYS A 48 -15.97 2.72 -9.36
C LYS A 48 -14.87 1.68 -9.52
N PRO A 49 -15.20 0.38 -9.56
CA PRO A 49 -14.22 -0.66 -9.82
C PRO A 49 -13.59 -0.44 -11.20
N GLN A 50 -12.27 -0.27 -11.25
CA GLN A 50 -11.53 -0.28 -12.50
C GLN A 50 -11.14 -1.72 -12.81
N THR A 51 -12.08 -2.47 -13.38
CA THR A 51 -11.83 -3.84 -13.82
C THR A 51 -11.07 -3.81 -15.14
N SER A 52 -9.86 -4.39 -15.16
CA SER A 52 -9.14 -4.63 -16.41
C SER A 52 -9.42 -6.06 -16.86
N THR A 53 -9.86 -6.22 -18.10
CA THR A 53 -9.98 -7.53 -18.74
C THR A 53 -8.59 -8.18 -18.89
N ALA A 54 -8.52 -9.50 -19.03
CA ALA A 54 -7.25 -10.20 -19.21
C ALA A 54 -6.45 -9.68 -20.42
N THR A 55 -7.14 -9.31 -21.50
CA THR A 55 -6.54 -8.74 -22.71
C THR A 55 -5.99 -7.34 -22.47
N GLU A 56 -6.71 -6.47 -21.76
CA GLU A 56 -6.22 -5.13 -21.40
C GLU A 56 -5.01 -5.20 -20.45
N ARG A 57 -5.02 -6.15 -19.50
CA ARG A 57 -3.88 -6.41 -18.62
C ARG A 57 -2.64 -6.81 -19.43
N GLU A 58 -2.81 -7.71 -20.40
CA GLU A 58 -1.73 -8.14 -21.28
C GLU A 58 -1.20 -7.00 -22.16
N LEU A 59 -2.10 -6.21 -22.78
CA LEU A 59 -1.69 -5.05 -23.58
C LEU A 59 -0.99 -3.96 -22.76
N SER A 60 -1.42 -3.73 -21.52
CA SER A 60 -0.74 -2.79 -20.63
C SER A 60 0.64 -3.29 -20.22
N MET A 61 0.80 -4.60 -19.97
CA MET A 61 2.09 -5.23 -19.73
C MET A 61 3.02 -5.09 -20.95
N GLN A 62 2.52 -5.35 -22.15
CA GLN A 62 3.28 -5.17 -23.39
C GLN A 62 3.70 -3.72 -23.60
N ARG A 63 2.82 -2.75 -23.35
CA ARG A 63 3.18 -1.32 -23.42
C ARG A 63 4.26 -0.96 -22.41
N TRP A 64 4.16 -1.47 -21.19
CA TRP A 64 5.18 -1.25 -20.17
C TRP A 64 6.53 -1.83 -20.60
N LEU A 65 6.57 -3.05 -21.14
CA LEU A 65 7.80 -3.63 -21.68
C LEU A 65 8.38 -2.79 -22.82
N LYS A 66 7.55 -2.32 -23.76
CA LYS A 66 8.00 -1.45 -24.85
C LYS A 66 8.56 -0.11 -24.37
N SER A 67 8.15 0.39 -23.21
CA SER A 67 8.71 1.64 -22.68
C SER A 67 10.21 1.55 -22.38
N TYR A 68 10.74 0.35 -22.14
CA TYR A 68 12.18 0.12 -21.97
C TYR A 68 12.97 0.06 -23.29
N GLU A 69 12.29 -0.07 -24.43
CA GLU A 69 12.94 -0.03 -25.75
C GLU A 69 13.28 1.41 -26.19
N HIS A 70 12.74 2.41 -25.50
CA HIS A 70 12.97 3.81 -25.80
C HIS A 70 13.87 4.44 -24.74
N GLU A 71 14.96 5.05 -25.19
CA GLU A 71 15.84 5.80 -24.29
C GLU A 71 15.10 7.01 -23.71
N ILE A 72 15.33 7.29 -22.43
CA ILE A 72 14.81 8.51 -21.80
C ILE A 72 15.57 9.69 -22.41
N PRO A 73 14.88 10.65 -23.08
CA PRO A 73 15.53 11.81 -23.65
C PRO A 73 16.25 12.61 -22.57
N GLN A 74 17.48 13.07 -22.86
CA GLN A 74 18.23 13.95 -21.94
C GLN A 74 17.55 15.31 -21.77
N PHE A 75 16.84 15.76 -22.80
CA PHE A 75 16.11 17.02 -22.81
C PHE A 75 14.70 16.78 -23.35
N PHE A 76 13.71 17.38 -22.69
CA PHE A 76 12.36 17.44 -23.20
C PHE A 76 12.25 18.66 -24.12
N ASP A 77 11.98 18.45 -25.40
CA ASP A 77 11.83 19.56 -26.35
C ASP A 77 10.56 20.36 -26.01
N GLN A 78 10.67 21.68 -25.98
CA GLN A 78 9.58 22.56 -25.55
C GLN A 78 8.40 22.51 -26.53
N ASP A 79 8.66 22.15 -27.79
CA ASP A 79 7.66 22.00 -28.84
C ASP A 79 6.97 20.61 -28.83
N GLN A 80 7.45 19.66 -28.01
CA GLN A 80 6.80 18.34 -27.84
C GLN A 80 5.67 18.35 -26.79
N GLY A 81 5.57 19.41 -25.98
CA GLY A 81 4.40 19.64 -25.14
C GLY A 81 3.23 20.09 -26.02
N GLY A 82 2.11 19.37 -25.99
CA GLY A 82 0.94 19.69 -26.79
C GLY A 82 0.54 21.18 -26.69
N THR A 83 0.07 21.75 -27.81
CA THR A 83 -0.26 23.18 -27.88
C THR A 83 -1.47 23.50 -27.00
N VAL A 84 -1.25 24.29 -25.94
CA VAL A 84 -2.36 24.86 -25.17
C VAL A 84 -2.85 26.12 -25.88
N SER A 85 -4.05 26.06 -26.47
CA SER A 85 -4.72 27.26 -26.98
C SER A 85 -5.16 28.10 -25.80
N SER A 86 -4.37 29.12 -25.44
CA SER A 86 -4.78 30.13 -24.47
C SER A 86 -5.88 30.97 -25.15
N GLY A 87 -7.13 30.73 -24.78
CA GLY A 87 -8.25 31.55 -25.22
C GLY A 87 -8.05 32.99 -24.75
N SER A 88 -7.89 33.91 -25.71
CA SER A 88 -7.84 35.34 -25.48
C SER A 88 -9.18 35.81 -24.92
N GLY A 89 -9.28 35.90 -23.59
CA GLY A 89 -10.32 36.65 -22.91
C GLY A 89 -9.93 38.11 -22.81
N GLY A 90 -10.54 38.95 -23.65
CA GLY A 90 -10.45 40.41 -23.65
C GLY A 90 -11.65 41.01 -24.35
#